data_AF-A0A839N8U7-F1
#
_entry.id   AF-A0A839N8U7-F1
#
_cell.length_a   1.000
_cell.length_b   1.000
_cell.length_c   1.000
_cell.angle_alpha   90.00
_cell.angle_beta   90.00
_cell.angle_gamma   90.00
#
_symmetry.space_group_name_H-M   'P 1'
#
loop_
_entity.id
_entity.type
_entity.pdbx_description
1 polymer ?
#
loop_
_entity_poly.entity_id
_entity_poly.type
_entity_poly.pdbx_seq_one_letter_code
_entity_poly.pdbx_strand_id
1 'polypeptide(L)'
;MSTPAPPDRWTVCTWPSVDYGPPLVLDTITEDRAEGLRALIPAARTSAWETAVQLLEWTTTRWEHANDHVDNGDATDVLEGVAAGRRFACVEYSIVLSQALNALGIPARRLALRSRDSHVGFGRGHVVSEAWIDDLGKWVLLDGQNGAWWGSESGPLGYSELHALFSSGDERPRMVPTARAISAQDENIWWLYFDSAISSGMAWSKPYVATFQGNPAPVRLLAAPDAIVYPDLSQLATAIVELPDGCGAAFTPIHPYANAVQAGPDRLAIGESVEFAYLFGETAVADIATVTPYGTLDAHLLSLETTS
;
A
#
# COMPACT_ATOMS: atom_id res chain seq x y z
N MET A 1 25.68 23.46 48.02
CA MET A 1 25.29 22.81 46.76
C MET A 1 23.76 22.78 46.77
N SER A 2 23.10 23.60 45.95
CA SER A 2 21.65 23.53 45.84
C SER A 2 21.28 22.21 45.18
N THR A 3 20.36 21.47 45.81
CA THR A 3 19.71 20.33 45.18
C THR A 3 19.02 20.83 43.90
N PRO A 4 19.26 20.22 42.72
CA PRO A 4 18.49 20.60 41.53
C PRO A 4 17.00 20.39 41.82
N ALA A 5 16.17 21.32 41.36
CA ALA A 5 14.73 21.17 41.42
C ALA A 5 14.34 19.86 40.71
N PRO A 6 13.35 19.10 41.21
CA PRO A 6 12.86 17.94 40.50
C PRO A 6 12.39 18.38 39.11
N PRO A 7 12.68 17.60 38.05
CA PRO A 7 12.19 17.91 36.71
C PRO A 7 10.66 17.93 36.72
N ASP A 8 10.07 18.76 35.87
CA ASP A 8 8.63 18.79 35.65
C ASP A 8 8.14 17.38 35.32
N ARG A 9 7.02 16.98 35.94
CA ARG A 9 6.42 15.66 35.72
C ARG A 9 5.42 15.73 34.58
N TRP A 10 5.83 15.22 33.43
CA TRP A 10 4.97 15.05 32.27
C TRP A 10 4.37 13.64 32.28
N THR A 11 3.06 13.56 32.10
CA THR A 11 2.34 12.32 31.84
C THR A 11 1.98 12.29 30.36
N VAL A 12 2.41 11.27 29.62
CA VAL A 12 1.97 11.06 28.23
C VAL A 12 0.60 10.37 28.25
N CYS A 13 -0.42 11.04 27.72
CA CYS A 13 -1.81 10.58 27.81
C CYS A 13 -2.24 9.82 26.55
N THR A 14 -1.91 10.34 25.37
CA THR A 14 -2.17 9.72 24.07
C THR A 14 -0.93 9.85 23.20
N TRP A 15 -0.62 8.86 22.37
CA TRP A 15 0.53 8.91 21.46
C TRP A 15 0.23 8.18 20.14
N PRO A 16 0.83 8.62 19.02
CA PRO A 16 0.86 7.84 17.80
C PRO A 16 1.49 6.46 18.04
N SER A 17 0.83 5.43 17.56
CA SER A 17 1.27 4.04 17.68
C SER A 17 1.13 3.30 16.37
N VAL A 18 1.88 2.21 16.26
CA VAL A 18 1.84 1.31 15.10
C VAL A 18 1.20 0.00 15.52
N ASP A 19 0.30 -0.50 14.68
CA ASP A 19 -0.18 -1.85 14.82
C ASP A 19 0.80 -2.84 14.20
N TYR A 20 1.14 -3.90 14.94
CA TYR A 20 2.07 -4.91 14.45
C TYR A 20 1.35 -5.98 13.65
N GLY A 21 1.59 -6.00 12.34
CA GLY A 21 1.21 -7.07 11.44
C GLY A 21 2.42 -7.89 10.97
N PRO A 22 2.19 -8.92 10.13
CA PRO A 22 3.27 -9.53 9.35
C PRO A 22 4.01 -8.46 8.53
N PRO A 23 5.31 -8.67 8.22
CA PRO A 23 6.09 -7.71 7.46
C PRO A 23 5.42 -7.32 6.13
N LEU A 24 5.32 -6.02 5.87
CA LEU A 24 4.88 -5.50 4.58
C LEU A 24 5.93 -5.85 3.52
N VAL A 25 5.52 -6.60 2.51
CA VAL A 25 6.36 -6.94 1.36
C VAL A 25 5.79 -6.28 0.12
N LEU A 26 6.53 -5.31 -0.40
CA LEU A 26 6.22 -4.59 -1.64
C LEU A 26 6.88 -5.27 -2.84
N ASP A 27 6.29 -5.08 -4.02
CA ASP A 27 6.86 -5.58 -5.28
C ASP A 27 7.83 -4.53 -5.83
N THR A 28 9.01 -4.48 -5.21
CA THR A 28 10.10 -3.53 -5.52
C THR A 28 11.21 -4.20 -6.33
N ILE A 29 11.98 -3.38 -7.03
CA ILE A 29 13.22 -3.76 -7.72
C ILE A 29 14.40 -3.02 -7.10
N THR A 30 15.62 -3.39 -7.46
CA THR A 30 16.83 -2.70 -7.02
C THR A 30 16.81 -1.23 -7.46
N GLU A 31 17.45 -0.35 -6.70
CA GLU A 31 17.40 1.10 -6.99
C GLU A 31 17.94 1.43 -8.39
N ASP A 32 19.03 0.81 -8.84
CA ASP A 32 19.56 1.00 -10.21
C ASP A 32 18.52 0.66 -11.29
N ARG A 33 17.70 -0.38 -11.06
CA ARG A 33 16.63 -0.79 -11.98
C ARG A 33 15.43 0.14 -11.86
N ALA A 34 15.10 0.61 -10.65
CA ALA A 34 14.07 1.61 -10.42
C ALA A 34 14.40 2.94 -11.10
N GLU A 35 15.65 3.39 -11.07
CA GLU A 35 16.12 4.59 -11.79
C GLU A 35 15.91 4.45 -13.31
N GLY A 36 16.30 3.31 -13.87
CA GLY A 36 16.05 2.99 -15.28
C GLY A 36 14.55 2.98 -15.61
N LEU A 37 13.73 2.39 -14.75
CA LEU A 37 12.28 2.35 -14.91
C LEU A 37 11.66 3.76 -14.86
N ARG A 38 12.10 4.64 -13.94
CA ARG A 38 11.64 6.04 -13.85
C ARG A 38 11.85 6.81 -15.16
N ALA A 39 12.88 6.47 -15.94
CA ALA A 39 13.12 7.09 -17.25
C ALA A 39 12.15 6.62 -18.35
N LEU A 40 11.46 5.49 -18.16
CA LEU A 40 10.53 4.90 -19.13
C LEU A 40 9.06 5.22 -18.84
N ILE A 41 8.72 5.45 -17.57
CA ILE A 41 7.35 5.69 -17.11
C ILE A 41 6.98 7.18 -17.12
N PRO A 42 5.69 7.54 -17.11
CA PRO A 42 5.25 8.92 -16.93
C PRO A 42 5.74 9.49 -15.59
N ALA A 43 6.03 10.78 -15.58
CA ALA A 43 6.36 11.49 -14.35
C ALA A 43 5.17 11.51 -13.38
N ALA A 44 5.45 11.51 -12.09
CA ALA A 44 4.45 11.62 -11.03
C ALA A 44 3.57 12.86 -11.20
N ARG A 45 2.31 12.73 -10.81
CA ARG A 45 1.32 13.82 -10.75
C ARG A 45 1.26 14.40 -9.34
N THR A 46 0.38 15.36 -9.13
CA THR A 46 0.25 16.07 -7.84
C THR A 46 -0.15 15.14 -6.71
N SER A 47 -1.08 14.21 -6.96
CA SER A 47 -1.60 13.27 -5.96
C SER A 47 -1.17 11.84 -6.27
N ALA A 48 -1.13 11.00 -5.23
CA ALA A 48 -0.84 9.57 -5.37
C ALA A 48 -1.94 8.91 -6.22
N TRP A 49 -3.19 9.32 -6.05
CA TRP A 49 -4.31 8.77 -6.82
C TRP A 49 -4.21 9.09 -8.31
N GLU A 50 -3.95 10.35 -8.67
CA GLU A 50 -3.79 10.75 -10.07
C GLU A 50 -2.61 10.05 -10.74
N THR A 51 -1.51 9.88 -10.00
CA THR A 51 -0.33 9.14 -10.47
C THR A 51 -0.66 7.66 -10.69
N ALA A 52 -1.38 7.03 -9.76
CA ALA A 52 -1.78 5.63 -9.87
C ALA A 52 -2.70 5.38 -11.07
N VAL A 53 -3.69 6.25 -11.29
CA VAL A 53 -4.60 6.17 -12.45
C VAL A 53 -3.83 6.38 -13.76
N GLN A 54 -2.90 7.33 -13.81
CA GLN A 54 -2.06 7.55 -14.98
C GLN A 54 -1.17 6.34 -15.30
N LEU A 55 -0.53 5.75 -14.29
CA LEU A 55 0.29 4.56 -14.47
C LEU A 55 -0.55 3.34 -14.86
N LEU A 56 -1.77 3.22 -14.35
CA LEU A 56 -2.72 2.18 -14.74
C LEU A 56 -3.10 2.30 -16.22
N GLU A 57 -3.48 3.50 -16.68
CA GLU A 57 -3.76 3.80 -18.09
C GLU A 57 -2.54 3.57 -19.00
N TRP A 58 -1.38 4.04 -18.55
CA TRP A 58 -0.12 3.84 -19.26
C TRP A 58 0.18 2.35 -19.38
N THR A 59 0.09 1.57 -18.31
CA THR A 59 0.44 0.14 -18.31
C THR A 59 -0.48 -0.69 -19.21
N THR A 60 -1.80 -0.53 -19.11
CA THR A 60 -2.77 -1.29 -19.94
C THR A 60 -2.60 -1.05 -21.44
N THR A 61 -2.04 0.11 -21.83
CA THR A 61 -1.84 0.49 -23.24
C THR A 61 -0.47 0.10 -23.80
N ARG A 62 0.38 -0.62 -23.05
CA ARG A 62 1.71 -1.04 -23.53
C ARG A 62 1.67 -2.24 -24.46
N TRP A 63 0.76 -3.19 -24.25
CA TRP A 63 0.58 -4.32 -25.15
C TRP A 63 -0.86 -4.82 -25.12
N GLU A 64 -1.21 -5.67 -26.07
CA GLU A 64 -2.43 -6.49 -26.01
C GLU A 64 -2.12 -7.80 -25.28
N HIS A 65 -3.05 -8.25 -24.43
CA HIS A 65 -2.90 -9.47 -23.66
C HIS A 65 -2.56 -10.68 -24.54
N ALA A 66 -1.56 -11.45 -24.09
CA ALA A 66 -1.25 -12.79 -24.59
C ALA A 66 -0.67 -13.64 -23.44
N ASN A 67 0.04 -14.71 -23.74
CA ASN A 67 0.45 -15.71 -22.75
C ASN A 67 1.98 -15.90 -22.65
N ASP A 68 2.79 -14.92 -23.07
CA ASP A 68 4.23 -14.95 -22.77
C ASP A 68 4.47 -14.63 -21.30
N HIS A 69 5.64 -15.03 -20.77
CA HIS A 69 6.05 -14.77 -19.40
C HIS A 69 7.52 -14.35 -19.27
N VAL A 70 7.83 -13.58 -18.23
CA VAL A 70 9.21 -13.36 -17.77
C VAL A 70 9.48 -14.15 -16.49
N ASP A 71 10.70 -14.66 -16.33
CA ASP A 71 11.04 -15.53 -15.19
C ASP A 71 11.49 -14.77 -13.94
N ASN A 72 12.00 -13.54 -14.11
CA ASN A 72 12.64 -12.77 -13.03
C ASN A 72 11.71 -11.75 -12.35
N GLY A 73 10.54 -11.50 -12.92
CA GLY A 73 9.57 -10.56 -12.38
C GLY A 73 10.06 -9.11 -12.38
N ASP A 74 10.88 -8.69 -13.35
CA ASP A 74 11.39 -7.31 -13.45
C ASP A 74 10.66 -6.52 -14.55
N ALA A 75 10.13 -5.35 -14.20
CA ALA A 75 9.34 -4.50 -15.09
C ALA A 75 10.12 -3.99 -16.30
N THR A 76 11.42 -3.69 -16.14
CA THR A 76 12.24 -3.21 -17.26
C THR A 76 12.44 -4.34 -18.28
N ASP A 77 12.60 -5.58 -17.84
CA ASP A 77 12.71 -6.73 -18.76
C ASP A 77 11.38 -7.05 -19.46
N VAL A 78 10.24 -6.86 -18.77
CA VAL A 78 8.92 -6.92 -19.42
C VAL A 78 8.84 -5.87 -20.53
N LEU A 79 9.19 -4.62 -20.24
CA LEU A 79 9.10 -3.52 -21.20
C LEU A 79 10.08 -3.68 -22.39
N GLU A 80 11.29 -4.17 -22.15
CA GLU A 80 12.24 -4.55 -23.21
C GLU A 80 11.67 -5.67 -24.09
N GLY A 81 11.04 -6.68 -23.46
CA GLY A 81 10.34 -7.75 -24.17
C GLY A 81 9.20 -7.22 -25.05
N VAL A 82 8.39 -6.28 -24.54
CA VAL A 82 7.33 -5.61 -25.30
C VAL A 82 7.91 -4.84 -26.47
N ALA A 83 9.01 -4.11 -26.28
CA ALA A 83 9.70 -3.40 -27.35
C ALA A 83 10.25 -4.35 -28.44
N ALA A 84 10.62 -5.57 -28.05
CA ALA A 84 11.00 -6.66 -28.96
C ALA A 84 9.80 -7.40 -29.59
N GLY A 85 8.56 -6.98 -29.31
CA GLY A 85 7.34 -7.51 -29.91
C GLY A 85 6.63 -8.60 -29.10
N ARG A 86 7.11 -8.93 -27.89
CA ARG A 86 6.46 -9.89 -26.99
C ARG A 86 5.18 -9.31 -26.40
N ARG A 87 4.28 -10.20 -25.98
CA ARG A 87 2.99 -9.84 -25.39
C ARG A 87 2.66 -10.79 -24.25
N PHE A 88 2.25 -10.22 -23.12
CA PHE A 88 2.25 -10.93 -21.85
C PHE A 88 0.87 -11.02 -21.21
N ALA A 89 0.79 -11.81 -20.13
CA ALA A 89 -0.43 -12.05 -19.38
C ALA A 89 -0.62 -11.04 -18.23
N CYS A 90 -1.66 -11.26 -17.41
CA CYS A 90 -1.99 -10.43 -16.24
C CYS A 90 -0.83 -10.26 -15.25
N VAL A 91 0.05 -11.26 -15.16
CA VAL A 91 1.20 -11.25 -14.26
C VAL A 91 2.14 -10.09 -14.60
N GLU A 92 2.48 -9.92 -15.87
CA GLU A 92 3.43 -8.90 -16.33
C GLU A 92 2.84 -7.49 -16.30
N TYR A 93 1.53 -7.33 -16.54
CA TYR A 93 0.87 -6.04 -16.30
C TYR A 93 1.01 -5.63 -14.83
N SER A 94 0.82 -6.59 -13.92
CA SER A 94 0.90 -6.33 -12.48
C SER A 94 2.34 -6.09 -12.00
N ILE A 95 3.34 -6.75 -12.61
CA ILE A 95 4.76 -6.48 -12.37
C ILE A 95 5.08 -5.03 -12.74
N VAL A 96 4.76 -4.64 -13.98
CA VAL A 96 5.05 -3.29 -14.48
C VAL A 96 4.35 -2.23 -13.65
N LEU A 97 3.06 -2.41 -13.36
CA LEU A 97 2.28 -1.44 -12.60
C LEU A 97 2.79 -1.31 -11.16
N SER A 98 2.95 -2.42 -10.43
CA SER A 98 3.39 -2.38 -9.03
C SER A 98 4.80 -1.79 -8.89
N GLN A 99 5.74 -2.15 -9.77
CA GLN A 99 7.10 -1.61 -9.70
C GLN A 99 7.17 -0.16 -10.14
N ALA A 100 6.37 0.27 -11.12
CA ALA A 100 6.29 1.68 -11.51
C ALA A 100 5.72 2.55 -10.38
N LEU A 101 4.68 2.07 -9.68
CA LEU A 101 4.11 2.74 -8.50
C LEU A 101 5.16 2.91 -7.40
N ASN A 102 5.85 1.81 -7.05
CA ASN A 102 6.92 1.83 -6.05
C ASN A 102 8.09 2.76 -6.47
N ALA A 103 8.45 2.78 -7.75
CA ALA A 103 9.49 3.66 -8.28
C ALA A 103 9.14 5.15 -8.16
N LEU A 104 7.85 5.49 -8.13
CA LEU A 104 7.34 6.85 -7.88
C LEU A 104 6.89 7.07 -6.43
N GLY A 105 7.28 6.21 -5.48
CA GLY A 105 7.01 6.40 -4.07
C GLY A 105 5.58 6.09 -3.63
N ILE A 106 4.84 5.28 -4.39
CA ILE A 106 3.52 4.76 -4.01
C ILE A 106 3.67 3.29 -3.60
N PRO A 107 3.43 2.91 -2.32
CA PRO A 107 3.60 1.54 -1.84
C PRO A 107 2.67 0.59 -2.57
N ALA A 108 3.22 -0.35 -3.34
CA ALA A 108 2.45 -1.27 -4.14
C ALA A 108 2.95 -2.72 -4.07
N ARG A 109 2.03 -3.67 -4.21
CA ARG A 109 2.32 -5.11 -4.28
C ARG A 109 1.35 -5.81 -5.22
N ARG A 110 1.62 -7.07 -5.54
CA ARG A 110 0.77 -7.89 -6.40
C ARG A 110 -0.16 -8.78 -5.57
N LEU A 111 -1.39 -8.93 -6.04
CA LEU A 111 -2.37 -9.89 -5.55
C LEU A 111 -2.63 -10.98 -6.57
N ALA A 112 -2.51 -12.24 -6.15
CA ALA A 112 -3.01 -13.38 -6.90
C ALA A 112 -4.43 -13.71 -6.42
N LEU A 113 -5.43 -13.24 -7.18
CA LEU A 113 -6.85 -13.50 -6.96
C LEU A 113 -7.22 -14.91 -7.43
N ARG A 114 -8.19 -15.53 -6.77
CA ARG A 114 -8.62 -16.91 -7.01
C ARG A 114 -10.12 -17.04 -6.85
N SER A 115 -10.72 -17.75 -7.80
CA SER A 115 -12.14 -18.16 -7.72
C SER A 115 -12.36 -19.33 -6.77
N ARG A 116 -13.62 -19.54 -6.36
CA ARG A 116 -14.07 -20.55 -5.37
C ARG A 116 -13.59 -21.98 -5.65
N ASP A 117 -13.45 -22.36 -6.92
CA ASP A 117 -13.02 -23.70 -7.35
C ASP A 117 -11.63 -23.67 -8.00
N SER A 118 -10.75 -22.80 -7.51
CA SER A 118 -9.45 -22.57 -8.15
C SER A 118 -8.47 -23.75 -8.14
N HIS A 119 -8.79 -24.80 -7.40
CA HIS A 119 -8.02 -26.04 -7.35
C HIS A 119 -8.16 -26.90 -8.62
N VAL A 120 -9.18 -26.66 -9.48
CA VAL A 120 -9.43 -27.45 -10.70
C VAL A 120 -9.78 -26.58 -11.92
N GLY A 121 -9.26 -26.99 -13.08
CA GLY A 121 -9.48 -26.32 -14.37
C GLY A 121 -8.54 -25.14 -14.62
N PHE A 122 -8.55 -24.62 -15.85
CA PHE A 122 -7.74 -23.47 -16.28
C PHE A 122 -8.49 -22.14 -16.09
N GLY A 123 -7.77 -21.01 -16.11
CA GLY A 123 -8.38 -19.68 -16.01
C GLY A 123 -9.07 -19.43 -14.66
N ARG A 124 -8.43 -19.88 -13.58
CA ARG A 124 -8.98 -19.82 -12.22
C ARG A 124 -8.33 -18.80 -11.29
N GLY A 125 -7.29 -18.13 -11.77
CA GLY A 125 -6.67 -17.01 -11.07
C GLY A 125 -6.49 -15.81 -11.99
N HIS A 126 -6.35 -14.66 -11.36
CA HIS A 126 -6.03 -13.39 -12.00
C HIS A 126 -5.03 -12.65 -11.11
N VAL A 127 -4.01 -12.05 -11.71
CA VAL A 127 -3.03 -11.26 -10.96
C VAL A 127 -3.28 -9.79 -11.23
N VAL A 128 -3.36 -9.02 -10.15
CA VAL A 128 -3.57 -7.57 -10.17
C VAL A 128 -2.57 -6.88 -9.24
N SER A 129 -2.51 -5.56 -9.32
CA SER A 129 -1.77 -4.74 -8.37
C SER A 129 -2.71 -4.22 -7.28
N GLU A 130 -2.15 -3.92 -6.12
CA GLU A 130 -2.77 -3.07 -5.11
C GLU A 130 -1.76 -2.05 -4.61
N ALA A 131 -2.25 -0.88 -4.22
CA ALA A 131 -1.42 0.23 -3.80
C ALA A 131 -2.04 1.01 -2.64
N TRP A 132 -1.21 1.45 -1.69
CA TRP A 132 -1.60 2.46 -0.71
C TRP A 132 -1.64 3.82 -1.38
N ILE A 133 -2.79 4.49 -1.32
CA ILE A 133 -3.00 5.80 -1.93
C ILE A 133 -3.09 6.85 -0.82
N ASP A 134 -2.04 7.66 -0.71
CA ASP A 134 -1.85 8.67 0.34
C ASP A 134 -3.08 9.57 0.53
N ASP A 135 -3.57 10.18 -0.56
CA ASP A 135 -4.70 11.11 -0.52
C ASP A 135 -6.04 10.44 -0.18
N LEU A 136 -6.09 9.10 -0.16
CA LEU A 136 -7.27 8.33 0.21
C LEU A 136 -7.11 7.62 1.57
N GLY A 137 -5.91 7.64 2.15
CA GLY A 137 -5.60 6.95 3.41
C GLY A 137 -5.90 5.45 3.38
N LYS A 138 -5.82 4.79 2.21
CA LYS A 138 -6.17 3.37 2.08
C LYS A 138 -5.52 2.64 0.91
N TRP A 139 -5.58 1.31 0.98
CA TRP A 139 -5.22 0.42 -0.12
C TRP A 139 -6.32 0.36 -1.19
N VAL A 140 -5.92 0.42 -2.46
CA VAL A 140 -6.82 0.34 -3.63
C VAL A 140 -6.35 -0.76 -4.57
N LEU A 141 -7.30 -1.52 -5.13
CA LEU A 141 -7.04 -2.54 -6.14
C LEU A 141 -6.97 -1.93 -7.55
N LEU A 142 -5.92 -2.26 -8.29
CA LEU A 142 -5.66 -1.75 -9.64
C LEU A 142 -5.40 -2.92 -10.61
N ASP A 143 -6.25 -3.06 -11.63
CA ASP A 143 -6.14 -4.11 -12.64
C ASP A 143 -5.39 -3.59 -13.87
N GLY A 144 -4.07 -3.81 -13.90
CA GLY A 144 -3.20 -3.38 -14.98
C GLY A 144 -3.55 -3.95 -16.35
N GLN A 145 -4.13 -5.17 -16.41
CA GLN A 145 -4.52 -5.79 -17.66
C GLN A 145 -5.75 -5.10 -18.25
N ASN A 146 -6.79 -4.95 -17.44
CA ASN A 146 -8.05 -4.36 -17.88
C ASN A 146 -8.00 -2.81 -17.89
N GLY A 147 -6.97 -2.21 -17.28
CA GLY A 147 -6.86 -0.77 -17.15
C GLY A 147 -7.97 -0.20 -16.32
N ALA A 148 -8.28 -0.81 -15.17
CA ALA A 148 -9.45 -0.45 -14.39
C ALA A 148 -9.24 -0.66 -12.88
N TRP A 149 -10.07 -0.01 -12.09
CA TRP A 149 -10.21 -0.24 -10.66
C TRP A 149 -11.67 -0.53 -10.33
N TRP A 150 -11.95 -1.07 -9.15
CA TRP A 150 -13.31 -1.25 -8.68
C TRP A 150 -13.75 -0.03 -7.89
N GLY A 151 -14.95 0.49 -8.19
CA GLY A 151 -15.51 1.67 -7.54
C GLY A 151 -16.92 1.43 -7.00
N SER A 152 -17.21 2.13 -5.93
CA SER A 152 -18.56 2.37 -5.39
C SER A 152 -18.87 3.88 -5.42
N GLU A 153 -20.02 4.28 -4.87
CA GLU A 153 -20.34 5.70 -4.66
C GLU A 153 -19.32 6.41 -3.75
N SER A 154 -18.65 5.68 -2.85
CA SER A 154 -17.63 6.23 -1.94
C SER A 154 -16.23 6.31 -2.54
N GLY A 155 -16.05 5.91 -3.80
CA GLY A 155 -14.77 5.98 -4.52
C GLY A 155 -14.14 4.62 -4.80
N PRO A 156 -12.82 4.56 -5.05
CA PRO A 156 -12.13 3.32 -5.40
C PRO A 156 -12.03 2.39 -4.18
N LEU A 157 -11.99 1.08 -4.43
CA LEU A 157 -12.04 0.04 -3.40
C LEU A 157 -10.74 -0.78 -3.34
N GLY A 158 -10.34 -1.15 -2.13
CA GLY A 158 -9.31 -2.14 -1.86
C GLY A 158 -9.85 -3.57 -1.87
N TYR A 159 -8.94 -4.55 -1.86
CA TYR A 159 -9.36 -5.96 -1.87
C TYR A 159 -10.17 -6.35 -0.62
N SER A 160 -9.84 -5.84 0.56
CA SER A 160 -10.58 -6.16 1.79
C SER A 160 -12.07 -5.77 1.68
N GLU A 161 -12.34 -4.57 1.16
CA GLU A 161 -13.68 -4.08 0.87
C GLU A 161 -14.38 -4.97 -0.17
N LEU A 162 -13.69 -5.30 -1.27
CA LEU A 162 -14.24 -6.13 -2.35
C LEU A 162 -14.55 -7.55 -1.90
N HIS A 163 -13.67 -8.16 -1.11
CA HIS A 163 -13.86 -9.50 -0.58
C HIS A 163 -15.02 -9.56 0.43
N ALA A 164 -15.20 -8.52 1.25
CA ALA A 164 -16.34 -8.40 2.16
C ALA A 164 -17.66 -8.35 1.37
N LEU A 165 -17.75 -7.49 0.34
CA LEU A 165 -18.91 -7.38 -0.54
C LEU A 165 -19.19 -8.69 -1.31
N PHE A 166 -18.13 -9.36 -1.79
CA PHE A 166 -18.24 -10.66 -2.45
C PHE A 166 -18.80 -11.73 -1.52
N SER A 167 -18.42 -11.70 -0.24
CA SER A 167 -18.81 -12.68 0.77
C SER A 167 -20.22 -12.46 1.31
N SER A 168 -20.63 -11.19 1.50
CA SER A 168 -21.97 -10.84 1.98
C SER A 168 -23.04 -10.97 0.89
N GLY A 169 -22.66 -10.81 -0.37
CA GLY A 169 -23.61 -10.74 -1.50
C GLY A 169 -24.36 -9.40 -1.56
N ASP A 170 -23.78 -8.35 -0.96
CA ASP A 170 -24.31 -6.98 -1.00
C ASP A 170 -24.25 -6.38 -2.42
N GLU A 171 -24.65 -5.11 -2.55
CA GLU A 171 -24.60 -4.41 -3.83
C GLU A 171 -23.20 -4.46 -4.45
N ARG A 172 -23.17 -4.95 -5.69
CA ARG A 172 -21.93 -5.24 -6.38
C ARG A 172 -21.32 -3.96 -6.98
N PRO A 173 -20.04 -3.65 -6.66
CA PRO A 173 -19.34 -2.52 -7.25
C PRO A 173 -19.12 -2.70 -8.75
N ARG A 174 -18.71 -1.63 -9.44
CA ARG A 174 -18.45 -1.63 -10.88
C ARG A 174 -16.97 -1.45 -11.17
N MET A 175 -16.52 -1.99 -12.29
CA MET A 175 -15.19 -1.64 -12.80
C MET A 175 -15.26 -0.26 -13.47
N VAL A 176 -14.34 0.62 -13.11
CA VAL A 176 -14.17 1.94 -13.70
C VAL A 176 -12.92 1.88 -14.59
N PRO A 177 -13.08 1.92 -15.93
CA PRO A 177 -11.95 1.84 -16.85
C PRO A 177 -11.23 3.19 -17.04
N THR A 178 -9.92 3.15 -17.26
CA THR A 178 -9.10 4.31 -17.68
C THR A 178 -9.13 4.52 -19.19
N ALA A 179 -8.96 3.45 -19.97
CA ALA A 179 -8.75 3.53 -21.42
C ALA A 179 -9.73 2.69 -22.24
N ARG A 180 -10.10 1.49 -21.75
CA ARG A 180 -10.86 0.49 -22.52
C ARG A 180 -12.18 0.18 -21.84
N ALA A 181 -13.27 0.26 -22.59
CA ALA A 181 -14.58 -0.13 -22.08
C ALA A 181 -14.56 -1.61 -21.68
N ILE A 182 -15.14 -1.92 -20.52
CA ILE A 182 -15.28 -3.28 -20.01
C ILE A 182 -16.74 -3.70 -20.21
N SER A 183 -16.95 -4.86 -20.86
CA SER A 183 -18.30 -5.37 -21.04
C SER A 183 -18.88 -5.85 -19.70
N ALA A 184 -20.21 -5.81 -19.55
CA ALA A 184 -20.85 -6.35 -18.35
C ALA A 184 -20.55 -7.85 -18.15
N GLN A 185 -20.34 -8.59 -19.24
CA GLN A 185 -19.95 -10.00 -19.19
C GLN A 185 -18.55 -10.18 -18.63
N ASP A 186 -17.57 -9.39 -19.08
CA ASP A 186 -16.20 -9.46 -18.59
C ASP A 186 -16.13 -9.03 -17.12
N GLU A 187 -16.83 -7.95 -16.75
CA GLU A 187 -16.95 -7.53 -15.36
C GLU A 187 -17.50 -8.66 -14.47
N ASN A 188 -18.54 -9.37 -14.95
CA ASN A 188 -19.10 -10.53 -14.25
C ASN A 188 -18.10 -11.66 -14.06
N ILE A 189 -17.23 -11.90 -15.03
CA ILE A 189 -16.17 -12.90 -14.92
C ILE A 189 -15.12 -12.45 -13.92
N TRP A 190 -14.68 -11.19 -13.97
CA TRP A 190 -13.65 -10.66 -13.07
C TRP A 190 -14.11 -10.64 -11.61
N TRP A 191 -15.40 -10.41 -11.37
CA TRP A 191 -15.97 -10.47 -10.01
C TRP A 191 -15.82 -11.85 -9.35
N LEU A 192 -15.77 -12.95 -10.11
CA LEU A 192 -15.68 -14.31 -9.58
C LEU A 192 -14.34 -14.62 -8.88
N TYR A 193 -13.32 -13.77 -9.05
CA TYR A 193 -11.99 -13.98 -8.48
C TYR A 193 -11.81 -13.42 -7.06
N PHE A 194 -12.80 -12.72 -6.50
CA PHE A 194 -12.73 -12.17 -5.13
C PHE A 194 -13.06 -13.17 -4.02
N ASP A 195 -13.09 -14.47 -4.33
CA ASP A 195 -13.31 -15.53 -3.33
C ASP A 195 -12.08 -15.68 -2.42
N SER A 196 -10.86 -15.61 -2.95
CA SER A 196 -9.64 -15.54 -2.15
C SER A 196 -8.50 -14.83 -2.87
N ALA A 197 -7.52 -14.34 -2.10
CA ALA A 197 -6.32 -13.73 -2.65
C ALA A 197 -5.06 -14.08 -1.85
N ILE A 198 -3.92 -13.87 -2.49
CA ILE A 198 -2.60 -14.02 -1.91
C ILE A 198 -1.79 -12.76 -2.23
N SER A 199 -1.20 -12.14 -1.22
CA SER A 199 -0.34 -10.97 -1.34
C SER A 199 1.07 -11.31 -0.88
N SER A 200 2.07 -11.18 -1.74
CA SER A 200 3.48 -11.39 -1.39
C SER A 200 3.77 -12.67 -0.59
N GLY A 201 3.08 -13.77 -0.93
CA GLY A 201 3.22 -15.06 -0.25
C GLY A 201 2.45 -15.19 1.06
N MET A 202 1.53 -14.29 1.37
CA MET A 202 0.59 -14.39 2.49
C MET A 202 -0.84 -14.58 1.98
N ALA A 203 -1.62 -15.44 2.64
CA ALA A 203 -3.06 -15.61 2.41
C ALA A 203 -3.81 -15.52 3.74
N TRP A 204 -5.03 -14.99 3.70
CA TRP A 204 -5.84 -14.74 4.90
C TRP A 204 -7.29 -15.22 4.78
N SER A 205 -7.64 -15.94 3.71
CA SER A 205 -8.98 -16.52 3.53
C SER A 205 -9.14 -17.85 4.29
N LYS A 206 -10.34 -18.13 4.79
CA LYS A 206 -10.72 -19.43 5.37
C LYS A 206 -12.00 -19.96 4.70
N PRO A 207 -12.03 -21.23 4.24
CA PRO A 207 -10.90 -22.17 4.16
C PRO A 207 -9.90 -21.79 3.05
N TYR A 208 -8.62 -22.18 3.20
CA TYR A 208 -7.61 -22.02 2.15
C TYR A 208 -7.31 -23.36 1.49
N VAL A 209 -7.28 -23.38 0.15
CA VAL A 209 -6.96 -24.57 -0.64
C VAL A 209 -5.52 -24.47 -1.14
N ALA A 210 -4.67 -25.40 -0.70
CA ALA A 210 -3.23 -25.43 -1.01
C ALA A 210 -2.90 -25.97 -2.41
N THR A 211 -3.89 -26.00 -3.30
CA THR A 211 -3.74 -26.38 -4.71
C THR A 211 -4.36 -25.34 -5.61
N PHE A 212 -3.70 -25.08 -6.73
CA PHE A 212 -4.16 -24.18 -7.77
C PHE A 212 -4.03 -24.89 -9.12
N GLN A 213 -5.16 -25.10 -9.79
CA GLN A 213 -5.24 -25.79 -11.09
C GLN A 213 -4.50 -27.13 -11.12
N GLY A 214 -4.70 -27.95 -10.07
CA GLY A 214 -4.06 -29.26 -9.93
C GLY A 214 -2.60 -29.24 -9.45
N ASN A 215 -1.99 -28.06 -9.29
CA ASN A 215 -0.60 -27.93 -8.84
C ASN A 215 -0.51 -27.47 -7.38
N PRO A 216 0.54 -27.84 -6.63
CA PRO A 216 0.80 -27.28 -5.31
C PRO A 216 0.89 -25.75 -5.36
N ALA A 217 0.20 -25.10 -4.44
CA ALA A 217 0.16 -23.65 -4.33
C ALA A 217 0.69 -23.22 -2.95
N PRO A 218 2.02 -23.25 -2.74
CA PRO A 218 2.60 -22.91 -1.46
C PRO A 218 2.36 -21.43 -1.15
N VAL A 219 2.07 -21.16 0.12
CA VAL A 219 1.99 -19.82 0.70
C VAL A 219 2.95 -19.80 1.87
N ARG A 220 3.71 -18.72 2.02
CA ARG A 220 4.71 -18.58 3.11
C ARG A 220 4.02 -18.43 4.46
N LEU A 221 2.92 -17.67 4.49
CA LEU A 221 2.18 -17.36 5.70
C LEU A 221 0.68 -17.51 5.49
N LEU A 222 0.04 -18.33 6.34
CA LEU A 222 -1.40 -18.31 6.52
C LEU A 222 -1.72 -17.40 7.71
N ALA A 223 -2.28 -16.24 7.43
CA ALA A 223 -2.66 -15.28 8.45
C ALA A 223 -4.00 -15.67 9.08
N ALA A 224 -4.16 -15.33 10.36
CA ALA A 224 -5.45 -15.47 11.03
C ALA A 224 -6.46 -14.44 10.47
N PRO A 225 -7.78 -14.69 10.57
CA PRO A 225 -8.78 -13.77 10.00
C PRO A 225 -8.76 -12.37 10.61
N ASP A 226 -8.27 -12.26 11.85
CA ASP A 226 -8.09 -11.03 12.62
C ASP A 226 -6.69 -10.42 12.47
N ALA A 227 -5.82 -11.02 11.65
CA ALA A 227 -4.50 -10.46 11.40
C ALA A 227 -4.59 -9.19 10.55
N ILE A 228 -3.73 -8.22 10.86
CA ILE A 228 -3.63 -6.96 10.12
C ILE A 228 -2.85 -7.22 8.83
N VAL A 229 -3.59 -7.51 7.76
CA VAL A 229 -3.05 -7.78 6.41
C VAL A 229 -2.82 -6.48 5.63
N TYR A 230 -3.60 -5.46 5.97
CA TYR A 230 -3.61 -4.14 5.37
C TYR A 230 -3.21 -3.13 6.44
N PRO A 231 -1.90 -2.90 6.63
CA PRO A 231 -1.46 -1.86 7.57
C PRO A 231 -1.92 -0.49 7.09
N ASP A 232 -2.28 0.36 8.03
CA ASP A 232 -2.49 1.79 7.82
C ASP A 232 -1.13 2.48 7.74
N LEU A 233 -0.70 2.86 6.54
CA LEU A 233 0.63 3.44 6.34
C LEU A 233 0.70 4.92 6.76
N SER A 234 -0.37 5.53 7.27
CA SER A 234 -0.28 6.83 7.94
C SER A 234 0.37 6.73 9.32
N GLN A 235 0.32 5.55 9.95
CA GLN A 235 0.80 5.32 11.30
C GLN A 235 2.30 5.59 11.47
N LEU A 236 2.67 6.00 12.68
CA LEU A 236 4.04 6.27 13.07
C LEU A 236 4.27 5.86 14.53
N ALA A 237 5.43 5.28 14.81
CA ALA A 237 5.82 4.88 16.14
C ALA A 237 6.36 6.08 16.92
N THR A 238 5.99 6.17 18.19
CA THR A 238 6.49 7.19 19.12
C THR A 238 7.55 6.59 20.05
N ALA A 239 8.71 7.23 20.13
CA ALA A 239 9.74 6.95 21.12
C ALA A 239 9.90 8.14 22.06
N ILE A 240 10.11 7.87 23.35
CA ILE A 240 10.48 8.88 24.35
C ILE A 240 11.99 8.90 24.45
N VAL A 241 12.59 10.08 24.35
CA VAL A 241 14.05 10.24 24.26
C VAL A 241 14.57 11.20 25.33
N GLU A 242 15.74 10.87 25.87
CA GLU A 242 16.50 11.76 26.75
C GLU A 242 17.26 12.77 25.90
N LEU A 243 17.15 14.06 26.25
CA LEU A 243 17.81 15.18 25.60
C LEU A 243 18.68 15.93 26.63
N PRO A 244 19.72 16.67 26.21
CA PRO A 244 20.65 17.32 27.14
C PRO A 244 19.98 18.22 28.19
N ASP A 245 18.90 18.91 27.80
CA ASP A 245 18.18 19.86 28.64
C ASP A 245 16.77 19.37 29.03
N GLY A 246 16.43 18.11 28.77
CA GLY A 246 15.10 17.58 29.11
C GLY A 246 14.71 16.25 28.47
N CYS A 247 13.43 16.12 28.15
CA CYS A 247 12.83 14.95 27.52
C CYS A 247 12.07 15.37 26.26
N GLY A 248 12.05 14.48 25.28
CA GLY A 248 11.35 14.72 24.02
C GLY A 248 10.75 13.45 23.45
N ALA A 249 10.28 13.57 22.22
CA ALA A 249 9.84 12.44 21.41
C ALA A 249 10.60 12.38 20.10
N ALA A 250 10.77 11.16 19.59
CA ALA A 250 11.16 10.90 18.22
C ALA A 250 10.07 10.04 17.56
N PHE A 251 9.89 10.23 16.26
CA PHE A 251 8.82 9.60 15.51
C PHE A 251 9.38 8.80 14.32
N THR A 252 8.85 7.60 14.12
CA THR A 252 9.24 6.72 13.01
C THR A 252 8.02 6.31 12.20
N PRO A 253 7.78 6.91 11.02
CA PRO A 253 6.74 6.47 10.11
C PRO A 253 6.89 5.01 9.71
N ILE A 254 5.77 4.29 9.53
CA ILE A 254 5.82 2.97 8.88
C ILE A 254 5.72 3.07 7.35
N HIS A 255 5.35 4.24 6.82
CA HIS A 255 5.29 4.47 5.38
C HIS A 255 6.68 4.27 4.76
N PRO A 256 6.85 3.33 3.82
CA PRO A 256 8.16 2.94 3.27
C PRO A 256 8.82 4.05 2.45
N TYR A 257 8.03 5.02 2.01
CA TYR A 257 8.49 6.20 1.27
C TYR A 257 8.32 7.51 2.05
N ALA A 258 8.18 7.45 3.38
CA ALA A 258 8.23 8.66 4.20
C ALA A 258 9.56 9.41 3.98
N ASN A 259 9.50 10.73 3.98
CA ASN A 259 10.69 11.59 3.89
C ASN A 259 10.85 12.55 5.08
N ALA A 260 9.80 12.73 5.88
CA ALA A 260 9.81 13.56 7.08
C ALA A 260 8.62 13.21 7.99
N VAL A 261 8.61 13.82 9.17
CA VAL A 261 7.48 13.85 10.10
C VAL A 261 7.05 15.30 10.29
N GLN A 262 5.76 15.57 10.15
CA GLN A 262 5.17 16.84 10.55
C GLN A 262 4.78 16.72 12.03
N ALA A 263 5.30 17.59 12.89
CA ALA A 263 5.05 17.59 14.33
C ALA A 263 4.63 19.00 14.75
N GLY A 264 3.31 19.22 14.88
CA GLY A 264 2.77 20.58 15.04
C GLY A 264 3.14 21.47 13.83
N PRO A 265 3.72 22.66 14.02
CA PRO A 265 4.15 23.53 12.91
C PRO A 265 5.46 23.09 12.23
N ASP A 266 6.22 22.18 12.84
CA ASP A 266 7.58 21.85 12.40
C ASP A 266 7.65 20.58 11.55
N ARG A 267 8.65 20.56 10.66
CA ARG A 267 8.97 19.40 9.84
C ARG A 267 10.31 18.82 10.28
N LEU A 268 10.27 17.61 10.80
CA LEU A 268 11.39 16.87 11.34
C LEU A 268 11.92 15.84 10.34
N ALA A 269 13.22 15.62 10.32
CA ALA A 269 13.81 14.48 9.64
C ALA A 269 13.37 13.16 10.32
N ILE A 270 13.35 12.06 9.58
CA ILE A 270 12.98 10.76 10.15
C ILE A 270 13.97 10.38 11.26
N GLY A 271 13.45 10.07 12.45
CA GLY A 271 14.25 9.75 13.63
C GLY A 271 14.83 10.97 14.36
N GLU A 272 14.60 12.19 13.88
CA GLU A 272 14.91 13.40 14.63
C GLU A 272 14.02 13.51 15.87
N SER A 273 14.63 13.93 16.97
CA SER A 273 13.98 14.15 18.25
C SER A 273 13.56 15.60 18.43
N VAL A 274 12.40 15.82 19.06
CA VAL A 274 11.89 17.16 19.41
C VAL A 274 11.57 17.23 20.90
N GLU A 275 11.97 18.32 21.56
CA GLU A 275 11.65 18.58 22.97
C GLU A 275 10.15 18.79 23.17
N PHE A 276 9.60 18.27 24.27
CA PHE A 276 8.17 18.45 24.57
C PHE A 276 7.77 19.91 24.78
N ALA A 277 8.63 20.69 25.46
CA ALA A 277 8.37 22.12 25.66
C ALA A 277 8.18 22.87 24.32
N TYR A 278 8.93 22.46 23.30
CA TYR A 278 8.82 23.02 21.95
C TYR A 278 7.58 22.49 21.21
N LEU A 279 7.30 21.19 21.33
CA LEU A 279 6.22 20.53 20.61
C LEU A 279 4.81 20.97 21.04
N PHE A 280 4.62 21.27 22.32
CA PHE A 280 3.29 21.58 22.87
C PHE A 280 3.02 23.08 23.06
N GLY A 281 4.05 23.92 23.20
CA GLY A 281 3.84 25.33 23.54
C GLY A 281 2.91 25.48 24.76
N GLU A 282 1.78 26.17 24.60
CA GLU A 282 0.76 26.33 25.66
C GLU A 282 -0.32 25.24 25.68
N THR A 283 -0.46 24.48 24.60
CA THR A 283 -1.51 23.47 24.41
C THR A 283 -0.86 22.10 24.50
N ALA A 284 -1.10 21.35 25.57
CA ALA A 284 -0.48 20.03 25.81
C ALA A 284 -0.94 18.91 24.83
N VAL A 285 -1.16 19.25 23.56
CA VAL A 285 -1.64 18.43 22.45
C VAL A 285 -0.91 18.86 21.17
N ALA A 286 -0.44 17.89 20.38
CA ALA A 286 0.20 18.10 19.09
C ALA A 286 -0.26 17.05 18.06
N ASP A 287 -0.50 17.50 16.83
CA ASP A 287 -0.77 16.65 15.68
C ASP A 287 0.55 16.18 15.07
N ILE A 288 0.71 14.87 14.94
CA ILE A 288 1.89 14.23 14.38
C ILE A 288 1.50 13.46 13.12
N ALA A 289 2.12 13.77 11.98
CA ALA A 289 1.77 13.16 10.71
C ALA A 289 3.01 12.73 9.92
N THR A 290 2.83 11.67 9.13
CA THR A 290 3.85 11.21 8.17
C THR A 290 3.84 12.13 6.95
N VAL A 291 5.03 12.49 6.45
CA VAL A 291 5.19 13.25 5.18
C VAL A 291 5.81 12.36 4.11
N THR A 292 5.17 12.32 2.94
CA THR A 292 5.56 11.51 1.77
C THR A 292 5.88 12.42 0.57
N PRO A 293 6.23 11.87 -0.61
CA PRO A 293 6.33 12.66 -1.83
C PRO A 293 5.00 13.29 -2.29
N TYR A 294 3.86 12.75 -1.84
CA TYR A 294 2.52 13.18 -2.26
C TYR A 294 1.82 14.09 -1.25
N GLY A 295 2.38 14.27 -0.04
CA GLY A 295 1.86 15.24 0.91
C GLY A 295 2.05 14.82 2.35
N THR A 296 1.24 15.42 3.22
CA THR A 296 1.15 15.04 4.64
C THR A 296 -0.06 14.13 4.80
N LEU A 297 0.14 12.96 5.40
CA LEU A 297 -0.92 11.98 5.68
C LEU A 297 -1.76 12.41 6.88
N ASP A 298 -2.79 11.62 7.20
CA ASP A 298 -3.62 11.85 8.37
C ASP A 298 -2.78 11.96 9.65
N ALA A 299 -3.14 12.93 10.48
CA ALA A 299 -2.45 13.22 11.72
C ALA A 299 -2.92 12.32 12.87
N HIS A 300 -1.96 11.99 13.73
CA HIS A 300 -2.13 11.21 14.94
C HIS A 300 -1.86 12.09 16.16
N LEU A 301 -2.72 11.97 17.17
CA LEU A 301 -2.67 12.83 18.34
C LEU A 301 -1.57 12.38 19.31
N LEU A 302 -0.73 13.33 19.74
CA LEU A 302 0.11 13.20 20.92
C LEU A 302 -0.38 14.20 21.98
N SER A 303 -0.59 13.77 23.22
CA SER A 303 -1.01 14.66 24.31
C SER A 303 -0.30 14.36 25.62
N LEU A 304 -0.02 15.42 26.38
CA LEU A 304 0.64 15.37 27.67
C LEU A 304 -0.23 16.05 28.76
N GLU A 305 0.02 15.70 30.02
CA GLU A 305 -0.48 16.40 31.20
C GLU A 305 0.68 16.73 32.13
N THR A 306 0.76 17.98 32.61
CA THR A 306 1.68 18.36 33.67
C THR A 306 1.07 18.03 35.03
N THR A 307 1.73 17.20 35.82
CA THR A 307 1.34 16.97 37.22
C THR A 307 2.11 17.92 38.14
N SER A 308 1.37 18.70 38.93
CA SER A 308 1.90 19.60 39.96
C SER A 308 2.41 18.87 41.21
#